data_AF-A0A0F5JVE4-F1
#
_entry.id   AF-A0A0F5JVE4-F1
#
_cell.length_a   1.000
_cell.length_b   1.000
_cell.length_c   1.000
_cell.angle_alpha   90.00
_cell.angle_beta   90.00
_cell.angle_gamma   90.00
#
_symmetry.space_group_name_H-M   'P 1'
#
loop_
_entity.id
_entity.type
_entity.pdbx_description
1 polymer ?
#
loop_
_entity_poly.entity_id
_entity_poly.type
_entity_poly.pdbx_seq_one_letter_code
_entity_poly.pdbx_strand_id
1 'polypeptide(L)'
;MLYFNYRSIPEFGKCNAEEKHRVWHYSMKKAMHGKILFYQLLLIVLLSTPLISISSGVVHEHFPNPLLSIPLSYLMGVIIIWLAIQISKLTLLNVLRKEVARTMATYGTNVPHLESGYS
;
A
#
# COMPACT_ATOMS: atom_id res chain seq x y z
N MET A 1 -7.90 4.51 8.30
CA MET A 1 -6.85 5.45 7.87
C MET A 1 -5.50 4.84 8.23
N LEU A 2 -4.71 4.40 7.24
CA LEU A 2 -3.37 3.84 7.48
C LEU A 2 -2.44 5.00 7.84
N TYR A 3 -2.03 5.10 9.11
CA TYR A 3 -1.07 6.10 9.57
C TYR A 3 0.33 5.74 9.05
N PHE A 4 0.74 6.36 7.95
CA PHE A 4 2.11 6.27 7.45
C PHE A 4 2.97 7.38 8.08
N ASN A 5 4.11 6.99 8.65
CA ASN A 5 4.99 7.89 9.38
C ASN A 5 5.96 8.61 8.42
N TYR A 6 5.77 9.92 8.25
CA TYR A 6 6.53 10.80 7.35
C TYR A 6 8.02 10.94 7.75
N ARG A 7 8.43 10.49 8.94
CA ARG A 7 9.84 10.41 9.37
C ARG A 7 10.72 9.53 8.47
N SER A 8 10.12 8.66 7.66
CA SER A 8 10.83 7.69 6.81
C SER A 8 11.26 8.23 5.44
N ILE A 9 11.11 9.54 5.19
CA ILE A 9 11.42 10.19 3.90
C ILE A 9 12.62 11.14 4.08
N PRO A 10 13.81 10.80 3.52
CA PRO A 10 15.04 11.57 3.73
C PRO A 10 15.01 12.97 3.09
N GLU A 11 14.16 13.18 2.08
CA GLU A 11 14.02 14.46 1.36
C GLU A 11 13.51 15.60 2.26
N PHE A 12 12.85 15.27 3.38
CA PHE A 12 12.41 16.26 4.35
C PHE A 12 13.52 16.75 5.28
N GLY A 13 14.78 16.30 5.17
CA GLY A 13 15.86 16.68 6.09
C GLY A 13 16.10 18.19 6.22
N LYS A 14 15.71 19.00 5.22
CA LYS A 14 16.00 20.44 5.14
C LYS A 14 14.80 21.37 5.34
N CYS A 15 13.57 20.85 5.48
CA CYS A 15 12.36 21.68 5.56
C CYS A 15 11.90 21.91 7.01
N ASN A 16 11.11 22.95 7.23
CA ASN A 16 10.52 23.24 8.54
C ASN A 16 9.38 22.24 8.86
N ALA A 17 9.16 21.88 10.12
CA ALA A 17 8.22 20.81 10.48
C ALA A 17 6.79 21.01 9.94
N GLU A 18 6.36 22.26 9.85
CA GLU A 18 5.04 22.66 9.34
C GLU A 18 4.90 22.47 7.81
N GLU A 19 5.96 22.75 7.05
CA GLU A 19 6.02 22.53 5.60
C GLU A 19 5.99 21.03 5.27
N LYS A 20 6.71 20.21 6.06
CA LYS A 20 6.72 18.74 5.90
C LYS A 20 5.31 18.18 6.00
N HIS A 21 4.55 18.65 6.99
CA HIS A 21 3.19 18.19 7.22
C HIS A 21 2.25 18.59 6.08
N ARG A 22 2.38 19.81 5.53
CA ARG A 22 1.57 20.26 4.38
C ARG A 22 1.87 19.48 3.10
N VAL A 23 3.15 19.30 2.74
CA VAL A 23 3.57 18.51 1.57
C VAL A 23 3.08 17.07 1.70
N TRP A 24 3.28 16.45 2.87
CA TRP A 24 2.84 15.08 3.14
C TRP A 24 1.32 14.93 2.99
N HIS A 25 0.55 15.81 3.62
CA HIS A 25 -0.91 15.77 3.56
C HIS A 25 -1.43 15.98 2.13
N TYR A 26 -0.83 16.90 1.37
CA TYR A 26 -1.16 17.14 -0.03
C TYR A 26 -0.86 15.91 -0.91
N SER A 27 0.35 15.37 -0.84
CA SER A 27 0.76 14.19 -1.61
C SER A 27 -0.09 12.96 -1.25
N MET A 28 -0.43 12.80 0.03
CA MET A 28 -1.32 11.73 0.49
C MET A 28 -2.75 11.91 -0.05
N LYS A 29 -3.31 13.12 -0.03
CA LYS A 29 -4.64 13.41 -0.59
C LYS A 29 -4.69 13.16 -2.10
N LYS A 30 -3.66 13.57 -2.84
CA LYS A 30 -3.51 13.33 -4.28
C LYS A 30 -3.37 11.84 -4.59
N ALA A 31 -2.55 11.12 -3.83
CA ALA A 31 -2.37 9.68 -3.99
C ALA A 31 -3.69 8.90 -3.72
N MET A 32 -4.45 9.30 -2.70
CA MET A 32 -5.73 8.66 -2.35
C MET A 32 -6.80 8.92 -3.42
N HIS A 33 -6.83 10.09 -4.08
CA HIS A 33 -7.75 10.38 -5.18
C HIS A 33 -7.34 9.70 -6.50
N GLY A 34 -6.05 9.40 -6.70
CA GLY A 34 -5.48 8.87 -7.94
C GLY A 34 -5.80 7.41 -8.27
N LYS A 35 -6.89 6.83 -7.74
CA LYS A 35 -7.24 5.40 -7.89
C LYS A 35 -6.17 4.42 -7.37
N ILE A 36 -5.13 4.89 -6.69
CA ILE A 36 -4.00 4.06 -6.22
C ILE A 36 -4.49 2.99 -5.24
N LEU A 37 -5.40 3.33 -4.34
CA LEU A 37 -6.03 2.35 -3.44
C LEU A 37 -6.75 1.24 -4.20
N PHE A 38 -7.46 1.58 -5.28
CA PHE A 38 -8.15 0.62 -6.12
C PHE A 38 -7.14 -0.30 -6.84
N TYR A 39 -6.08 0.26 -7.44
CA TYR A 39 -5.02 -0.53 -8.06
C TYR A 39 -4.30 -1.44 -7.06
N GLN A 40 -4.11 -1.00 -5.81
CA GLN A 40 -3.51 -1.82 -4.77
C GLN A 40 -4.41 -2.98 -4.33
N LEU A 41 -5.70 -2.72 -4.15
CA LEU A 41 -6.68 -3.79 -3.88
C LEU A 41 -6.73 -4.79 -5.04
N LEU A 42 -6.78 -4.30 -6.28
CA LEU A 42 -6.78 -5.13 -7.47
C LEU A 42 -5.50 -5.98 -7.56
N LEU A 43 -4.33 -5.40 -7.25
CA LEU A 43 -3.06 -6.10 -7.23
C LEU A 43 -3.03 -7.21 -6.17
N ILE A 44 -3.54 -6.94 -4.96
CA ILE A 44 -3.66 -7.94 -3.91
C ILE A 44 -4.48 -9.13 -4.42
N VAL A 45 -5.67 -8.87 -4.98
CA VAL A 45 -6.57 -9.92 -5.47
C VAL A 45 -5.93 -10.71 -6.61
N LEU A 46 -5.32 -10.04 -7.59
CA LEU A 46 -4.68 -10.67 -8.74
C LEU A 46 -3.52 -11.57 -8.36
N LEU A 47 -2.75 -11.20 -7.33
CA LEU A 47 -1.63 -12.01 -6.84
C LEU A 47 -2.10 -13.13 -5.90
N SER A 48 -2.99 -12.83 -4.95
CA SER A 48 -3.38 -13.79 -3.92
C SER A 48 -4.22 -14.94 -4.47
N THR A 49 -5.15 -14.68 -5.39
CA THR A 49 -6.09 -15.68 -5.90
C THR A 49 -5.40 -16.89 -6.56
N PRO A 50 -4.46 -16.72 -7.52
CA PRO A 50 -3.75 -17.86 -8.11
C PRO A 50 -2.86 -18.58 -7.09
N LEU A 51 -2.19 -17.84 -6.20
CA LEU A 51 -1.35 -18.42 -5.14
C LEU A 51 -2.16 -19.27 -4.15
N ILE A 52 -3.35 -18.83 -3.76
CA ILE A 52 -4.27 -19.59 -2.90
C ILE A 52 -4.72 -20.86 -3.61
N SER A 53 -5.06 -20.77 -4.90
CA SER A 53 -5.46 -21.94 -5.70
C SER A 53 -4.35 -22.99 -5.79
N ILE A 54 -3.13 -22.58 -6.16
CA ILE A 54 -1.97 -23.46 -6.26
C ILE A 54 -1.66 -24.10 -4.90
N SER A 55 -1.58 -23.29 -3.83
CA SER A 55 -1.26 -23.80 -2.49
C SER A 55 -2.32 -24.76 -1.96
N SER A 56 -3.60 -24.52 -2.23
CA SER A 56 -4.68 -25.44 -1.86
C SER A 56 -4.57 -26.77 -2.61
N GLY A 57 -4.23 -26.72 -3.91
CA GLY A 57 -3.96 -27.92 -4.71
C GLY A 57 -2.80 -28.75 -4.14
N VAL A 58 -1.68 -28.09 -3.83
CA VAL A 58 -0.49 -28.75 -3.24
C VAL A 58 -0.80 -29.37 -1.88
N VAL A 59 -1.57 -28.69 -1.03
CA VAL A 59 -1.99 -29.21 0.28
C VAL A 59 -2.89 -30.44 0.11
N HIS A 60 -3.82 -30.41 -0.85
CA HIS A 60 -4.70 -31.55 -1.09
C HIS A 60 -3.96 -32.77 -1.64
N GLU A 61 -2.97 -32.57 -2.52
CA GLU A 61 -2.10 -33.64 -3.03
C GLU A 61 -1.28 -34.30 -1.93
N HIS A 62 -0.71 -33.52 -1.00
CA HIS A 62 0.12 -34.06 0.09
C HIS A 62 -0.71 -34.60 1.27
N PHE A 63 -1.91 -34.07 1.50
CA PHE A 63 -2.79 -34.43 2.61
C PHE A 63 -4.20 -34.75 2.08
N PRO A 64 -4.43 -35.95 1.52
CA PRO A 64 -5.73 -36.31 0.92
C PRO A 64 -6.87 -36.39 1.94
N ASN A 65 -6.56 -36.47 3.24
CA ASN A 65 -7.58 -36.47 4.28
C ASN A 65 -8.24 -35.07 4.40
N PRO A 66 -9.57 -34.94 4.18
CA PRO A 66 -10.28 -33.67 4.22
C PRO A 66 -10.21 -32.97 5.60
N LEU A 67 -10.10 -33.73 6.68
CA LEU A 67 -10.01 -33.18 8.05
C LEU A 67 -8.72 -32.39 8.27
N LEU A 68 -7.66 -32.67 7.51
CA LEU A 68 -6.37 -31.98 7.59
C LEU A 68 -6.20 -30.98 6.44
N SER A 69 -6.54 -31.35 5.20
CA SER A 69 -6.31 -30.48 4.04
C SER A 69 -7.12 -29.18 4.07
N ILE A 70 -8.38 -29.22 4.55
CA ILE A 70 -9.23 -28.02 4.62
C ILE A 70 -8.64 -26.97 5.56
N PRO A 71 -8.33 -27.26 6.86
CA PRO A 71 -7.76 -26.27 7.75
C PRO A 71 -6.35 -25.82 7.34
N LEU A 72 -5.52 -26.71 6.78
CA LEU A 72 -4.19 -26.36 6.27
C LEU A 72 -4.28 -25.40 5.06
N SER A 73 -5.18 -25.68 4.11
CA SER A 73 -5.39 -24.81 2.94
C SER A 73 -5.91 -23.44 3.37
N TYR A 74 -6.82 -23.40 4.35
CA TYR A 74 -7.31 -22.14 4.92
C TYR A 74 -6.17 -21.34 5.57
N LEU A 75 -5.35 -21.99 6.39
CA LEU A 75 -4.23 -21.35 7.08
C LEU A 75 -3.19 -20.79 6.09
N MET A 76 -2.88 -21.56 5.05
CA MET A 76 -2.02 -21.10 3.94
C MET A 76 -2.63 -19.90 3.21
N GLY A 77 -3.94 -19.93 2.96
CA GLY A 77 -4.65 -18.80 2.34
C GLY A 77 -4.55 -17.51 3.17
N VAL A 78 -4.71 -17.61 4.49
CA VAL A 78 -4.55 -16.47 5.41
C VAL A 78 -3.12 -15.91 5.35
N ILE A 79 -2.10 -16.77 5.34
CA ILE A 79 -0.69 -16.34 5.23
C ILE A 79 -0.45 -15.60 3.90
N ILE A 80 -0.97 -16.12 2.79
CA ILE A 80 -0.82 -15.50 1.46
C ILE A 80 -1.45 -14.11 1.43
N ILE A 81 -2.69 -13.97 1.92
CA ILE A 81 -3.38 -12.68 2.00
C ILE A 81 -2.60 -11.71 2.89
N TRP A 82 -2.12 -12.18 4.04
CA TRP A 82 -1.33 -11.37 4.95
C TRP A 82 -0.04 -10.84 4.29
N LEU A 83 0.71 -11.70 3.60
CA LEU A 83 1.90 -11.30 2.84
C LEU A 83 1.56 -10.28 1.74
N ALA A 84 0.48 -10.49 0.99
CA ALA A 84 0.02 -9.57 -0.03
C ALA A 84 -0.29 -8.17 0.54
N ILE A 85 -0.91 -8.10 1.72
CA ILE A 85 -1.17 -6.84 2.42
C ILE A 85 0.14 -6.15 2.82
N GLN A 86 1.14 -6.89 3.31
CA GLN A 86 2.43 -6.28 3.67
C GLN A 86 3.18 -5.74 2.45
N ILE A 87 3.20 -6.50 1.35
CA ILE A 87 3.80 -6.05 0.07
C ILE A 87 3.07 -4.81 -0.46
N SER A 88 1.74 -4.78 -0.34
CA SER A 88 0.93 -3.62 -0.74
C SER A 88 1.28 -2.37 0.08
N LYS A 89 1.43 -2.49 1.41
CA LYS A 89 1.89 -1.38 2.27
C LYS A 89 3.26 -0.86 1.87
N LEU A 90 4.22 -1.75 1.59
CA LEU A 90 5.55 -1.41 1.08
C LEU A 90 5.49 -0.66 -0.25
N THR A 91 4.65 -1.15 -1.17
CA THR A 91 4.45 -0.54 -2.48
C THR A 91 3.83 0.84 -2.36
N LEU A 92 2.85 1.02 -1.46
CA LEU A 92 2.21 2.31 -1.23
C LEU A 92 3.20 3.33 -0.69
N LEU A 93 4.06 2.91 0.24
CA LEU A 93 5.13 3.75 0.77
C LEU A 93 6.11 4.17 -0.33
N ASN A 94 6.46 3.27 -1.24
CA ASN A 94 7.34 3.58 -2.37
C ASN A 94 6.69 4.54 -3.38
N VAL A 95 5.40 4.39 -3.65
CA VAL A 95 4.65 5.31 -4.52
C VAL A 95 4.50 6.69 -3.85
N LEU A 96 4.18 6.71 -2.56
CA LEU A 96 4.11 7.95 -1.76
C LEU A 96 5.46 8.67 -1.74
N ARG A 97 6.57 7.96 -1.55
CA ARG A 97 7.92 8.52 -1.65
C ARG A 97 8.16 9.17 -3.02
N LYS A 98 7.85 8.47 -4.11
CA LYS A 98 8.00 9.01 -5.46
C LYS A 98 7.12 10.24 -5.70
N GLU A 99 5.88 10.24 -5.23
CA GLU A 99 4.99 11.41 -5.36
C GLU A 99 5.42 12.59 -4.48
N VAL A 100 5.94 12.34 -3.28
CA VAL A 100 6.51 13.39 -2.43
C VAL A 100 7.75 14.00 -3.08
N ALA A 101 8.68 13.18 -3.57
CA ALA A 101 9.87 13.65 -4.30
C ALA A 101 9.50 14.49 -5.53
N ARG A 102 8.49 14.04 -6.30
CA ARG A 102 7.96 14.78 -7.44
C ARG A 102 7.32 16.10 -7.02
N THR A 103 6.52 16.10 -5.95
CA THR A 103 5.86 17.31 -5.44
C THR A 103 6.90 18.34 -4.98
N MET A 104 7.94 17.91 -4.27
CA MET A 104 9.06 18.77 -3.88
C MET A 104 9.86 19.29 -5.08
N ALA A 105 10.13 18.44 -6.08
CA ALA A 105 10.85 18.86 -7.28
C ALA A 105 10.07 19.89 -8.11
N THR A 106 8.73 19.79 -8.16
CA THR A 106 7.88 20.69 -8.95
C THR A 106 7.52 21.98 -8.23
N TYR A 107 7.28 21.94 -6.91
CA TYR A 107 6.74 23.09 -6.16
C TYR A 107 7.66 23.60 -5.04
N GLY A 108 8.78 22.92 -4.77
CA GLY A 108 9.62 23.22 -3.62
C GLY A 108 8.85 23.05 -2.30
N THR A 109 9.01 23.99 -1.37
CA THR A 109 8.22 24.06 -0.13
C THR A 109 6.92 24.85 -0.27
N ASN A 110 6.75 25.59 -1.38
CA ASN A 110 5.54 26.35 -1.68
C ASN A 110 4.50 25.46 -2.35
N VAL A 111 3.94 24.54 -1.56
CA VAL A 111 2.78 23.75 -1.99
C VAL A 111 1.64 24.73 -2.29
N PRO A 112 1.01 24.67 -3.48
CA PRO A 112 -0.13 25.53 -3.77
C PRO A 112 -1.20 25.34 -2.69
N HIS A 113 -1.68 26.45 -2.12
CA HIS A 113 -2.94 26.46 -1.39
C HIS A 113 -4.01 26.03 -2.39
N LEU A 114 -4.26 24.72 -2.49
CA LEU A 114 -5.51 24.24 -3.04
C LEU A 114 -6.57 24.84 -2.12
N GLU A 115 -7.20 25.92 -2.57
CA GLU A 115 -8.59 26.18 -2.26
C GLU A 115 -9.28 24.82 -2.26
N SER A 116 -9.99 24.53 -1.19
CA SER A 116 -10.95 23.45 -1.15
C SER A 116 -11.98 23.72 -2.24
N GLY A 117 -11.66 23.43 -3.50
CA GLY A 117 -12.57 23.53 -4.63
C GLY A 117 -13.63 22.44 -4.62
N TYR A 118 -14.04 22.00 -3.42
CA TYR A 118 -15.13 21.07 -3.17
C TYR A 118 -15.71 21.39 -1.80
N SER A 119 -16.73 22.25 -1.84
CA SER A 119 -17.95 22.17 -1.04
C SER A 119 -18.59 20.79 -1.17
#